data_AF-A0A535DKT7-F1
#
_entry.id   AF-A0A535DKT7-F1
#
_cell.length_a   1.000
_cell.length_b   1.000
_cell.length_c   1.000
_cell.angle_alpha   90.00
_cell.angle_beta   90.00
_cell.angle_gamma   90.00
#
_symmetry.space_group_name_H-M   'P 1'
#
loop_
_entity.id
_entity.type
_entity.pdbx_description
1 polymer ?
#
loop_
_entity_poly.entity_id
_entity_poly.type
_entity_poly.pdbx_seq_one_letter_code
_entity_poly.pdbx_strand_id
1 'polypeptide(L)'
;MGAYAPDKIIDNFDLEKMMDTSDKWITERTGIRRRHIAEAGTTTFELATKAARAALDAADIKAEDLDMILVGTSSPDGPFPSVACRVQNELNAPGSVAWDTLAACSSFVYALSIADSYIATERADNVLVIGAEVLSRMLNYHDRGTAVIFGDGAGAAVVRPAPTGGGFKSWCLGSDGRGFAQVTCGDIEKGAYAAKDAQPYIEMVGPDVFKFAVDIFIRQANEVCNTAGVALEDIDLWVPHQANFRIIDAAARRIGLPLDRVAINIDEYGNTSSASIPLALEEAIRQGRVKSGDHVLLAGFGSGLTWGATLMTWV
;
A
#
# COMPACT_ATOMS: atom_id res chain seq x y z
N MET A 1 -1.06 10.56 10.39
CA MET A 1 -1.52 9.61 9.34
C MET A 1 -2.83 10.13 8.79
N GLY A 2 -3.09 9.95 7.50
CA GLY A 2 -4.35 10.31 6.86
C GLY A 2 -4.70 9.31 5.76
N ALA A 3 -5.98 9.20 5.44
CA ALA A 3 -6.49 8.21 4.50
C ALA A 3 -7.69 8.77 3.72
N TYR A 4 -7.89 8.25 2.51
CA TYR A 4 -9.06 8.53 1.70
C TYR A 4 -9.40 7.34 0.79
N ALA A 5 -10.68 6.95 0.79
CA ALA A 5 -11.24 6.01 -0.17
C ALA A 5 -12.40 6.68 -0.93
N PRO A 6 -12.58 6.41 -2.23
CA PRO A 6 -13.71 6.94 -3.00
C PRO A 6 -15.08 6.57 -2.40
N ASP A 7 -16.09 7.42 -2.56
CA ASP A 7 -17.41 7.18 -1.95
C ASP A 7 -18.21 6.06 -2.62
N LYS A 8 -17.96 5.80 -3.91
CA LYS A 8 -18.65 4.74 -4.66
C LYS A 8 -18.13 3.38 -4.21
N ILE A 9 -19.06 2.51 -3.85
CA ILE A 9 -18.80 1.14 -3.43
C ILE A 9 -19.33 0.20 -4.50
N ILE A 10 -18.54 -0.82 -4.84
CA ILE A 10 -18.99 -2.01 -5.58
C ILE A 10 -18.89 -3.20 -4.62
N ASP A 11 -20.03 -3.83 -4.33
CA ASP A 11 -20.07 -5.06 -3.56
C ASP A 11 -20.00 -6.31 -4.48
N ASN A 12 -19.90 -7.48 -3.86
CA ASN A 12 -19.86 -8.72 -4.62
C ASN A 12 -21.14 -9.00 -5.43
N PHE A 13 -22.31 -8.54 -4.97
CA PHE A 13 -23.58 -8.73 -5.69
C PHE A 13 -23.69 -7.83 -6.92
N ASP A 14 -23.01 -6.69 -6.94
CA ASP A 14 -22.85 -5.88 -8.14
C ASP A 14 -21.96 -6.59 -9.17
N LEU A 15 -20.89 -7.26 -8.74
CA LEU A 15 -20.03 -8.03 -9.63
C LEU A 15 -20.75 -9.26 -10.22
N GLU A 16 -21.65 -9.90 -9.48
CA GLU A 16 -22.52 -10.98 -10.00
C GLU A 16 -23.35 -10.55 -11.21
N LYS A 17 -23.72 -9.26 -11.30
CA LYS A 17 -24.47 -8.70 -12.44
C LYS A 17 -23.59 -8.44 -13.66
N MET A 18 -22.26 -8.44 -13.49
CA MET A 18 -21.29 -8.06 -14.53
C MET A 18 -20.49 -9.24 -15.09
N MET A 19 -20.30 -10.30 -14.30
CA MET A 19 -19.46 -11.45 -14.66
C MET A 19 -19.94 -12.76 -13.99
N ASP A 20 -19.47 -13.90 -14.50
CA ASP A 20 -19.76 -15.23 -13.93
C ASP A 20 -19.01 -15.44 -12.60
N THR A 21 -19.59 -14.95 -11.50
CA THR A 21 -19.05 -15.04 -10.14
C THR A 21 -20.17 -15.16 -9.09
N SER A 22 -19.81 -15.24 -7.81
CA SER A 22 -20.75 -15.11 -6.68
C SER A 22 -20.08 -14.53 -5.44
N ASP A 23 -20.85 -13.88 -4.57
CA ASP A 23 -20.39 -13.41 -3.26
C ASP A 23 -19.71 -14.50 -2.45
N LYS A 24 -20.32 -15.69 -2.43
CA LYS A 24 -19.75 -16.87 -1.77
C LYS A 24 -18.36 -17.20 -2.35
N TRP A 25 -18.24 -17.25 -3.68
CA TRP A 25 -16.98 -17.60 -4.34
C TRP A 25 -15.89 -16.56 -4.07
N ILE A 26 -16.22 -15.26 -4.11
CA ILE A 26 -15.27 -14.17 -3.86
C ILE A 26 -14.84 -14.22 -2.40
N THR A 27 -15.80 -14.19 -1.47
CA THR A 27 -15.54 -14.17 -0.02
C THR A 27 -14.69 -15.38 0.42
N GLU A 28 -15.01 -16.61 -0.03
CA GLU A 28 -14.24 -17.81 0.35
C GLU A 28 -12.81 -17.85 -0.23
N ARG A 29 -12.57 -17.16 -1.35
CA ARG A 29 -11.26 -17.18 -2.03
C ARG A 29 -10.38 -16.00 -1.71
N THR A 30 -10.95 -14.86 -1.33
CA THR A 30 -10.20 -13.61 -1.12
C THR A 30 -10.46 -12.97 0.24
N GLY A 31 -11.61 -13.24 0.86
CA GLY A 31 -12.11 -12.52 2.03
C GLY A 31 -12.78 -11.18 1.69
N ILE A 32 -12.86 -10.80 0.40
CA ILE A 32 -13.36 -9.50 -0.01
C ILE A 32 -14.89 -9.52 -0.10
N ARG A 33 -15.55 -8.48 0.44
CA ARG A 33 -17.02 -8.31 0.39
C ARG A 33 -17.42 -7.12 -0.48
N ARG A 34 -16.64 -6.06 -0.42
CA ARG A 34 -16.82 -4.85 -1.22
C ARG A 34 -15.49 -4.16 -1.49
N ARG A 35 -15.53 -3.15 -2.34
CA ARG A 35 -14.42 -2.24 -2.61
C ARG A 35 -14.91 -0.84 -2.93
N HIS A 36 -14.02 0.12 -2.71
CA HIS A 36 -14.19 1.49 -3.13
C HIS A 36 -13.64 1.67 -4.55
N ILE A 37 -14.39 2.37 -5.41
CA ILE A 37 -14.05 2.57 -6.81
C ILE A 37 -14.16 4.05 -7.13
N ALA A 38 -13.11 4.61 -7.73
CA ALA A 38 -13.10 6.00 -8.17
C ALA A 38 -14.18 6.24 -9.24
N GLU A 39 -14.83 7.40 -9.19
CA GLU A 39 -15.74 7.79 -10.27
C GLU A 39 -14.97 8.05 -11.56
N ALA A 40 -15.66 7.97 -12.69
CA ALA A 40 -15.05 8.21 -13.99
C ALA A 40 -14.39 9.60 -14.03
N GLY A 41 -13.10 9.63 -14.33
CA GLY A 41 -12.30 10.86 -14.39
C GLY A 41 -11.58 11.22 -13.10
N THR A 42 -11.90 10.60 -11.95
CA THR A 42 -11.13 10.79 -10.71
C THR A 42 -9.72 10.24 -10.89
N THR A 43 -8.73 11.08 -10.57
CA THR A 43 -7.32 10.78 -10.77
C THR A 43 -6.62 10.25 -9.50
N THR A 44 -5.50 9.55 -9.67
CA THR A 44 -4.66 9.12 -8.54
C THR A 44 -4.13 10.33 -7.77
N PHE A 45 -3.82 11.42 -8.47
CA PHE A 45 -3.49 12.71 -7.86
C PHE A 45 -4.56 13.22 -6.89
N GLU A 46 -5.85 13.12 -7.25
CA GLU A 46 -6.94 13.57 -6.37
C GLU A 46 -6.99 12.75 -5.08
N LEU A 47 -6.87 11.43 -5.19
CA LEU A 47 -6.86 10.55 -4.01
C LEU A 47 -5.64 10.85 -3.12
N ALA A 48 -4.46 10.96 -3.74
CA ALA A 48 -3.21 11.29 -3.06
C ALA A 48 -3.30 12.63 -2.31
N THR A 49 -3.82 13.67 -2.95
CA THR A 49 -4.02 15.00 -2.35
C THR A 49 -4.95 14.96 -1.14
N LYS A 50 -6.06 14.21 -1.22
CA LYS A 50 -7.01 14.08 -0.10
C LYS A 50 -6.38 13.39 1.09
N ALA A 51 -5.69 12.27 0.87
CA ALA A 51 -4.97 11.57 1.95
C ALA A 51 -3.84 12.44 2.54
N ALA A 52 -3.11 13.18 1.70
CA ALA A 52 -2.07 14.10 2.12
C ALA A 52 -2.58 15.20 3.04
N ARG A 53 -3.67 15.89 2.67
CA ARG A 53 -4.30 16.92 3.51
C ARG A 53 -4.70 16.35 4.87
N ALA A 54 -5.37 15.19 4.88
CA ALA A 54 -5.72 14.53 6.13
C ALA A 54 -4.49 14.17 6.99
N ALA A 55 -3.38 13.76 6.37
CA ALA A 55 -2.15 13.42 7.09
C ALA A 55 -1.46 14.65 7.68
N LEU A 56 -1.44 15.77 6.96
CA LEU A 56 -0.91 17.06 7.43
C LEU A 56 -1.75 17.62 8.58
N ASP A 57 -3.08 17.61 8.43
CA ASP A 57 -4.02 18.05 9.46
C ASP A 57 -3.84 17.22 10.75
N ALA A 58 -3.71 15.90 10.62
CA ALA A 58 -3.49 15.01 11.77
C ALA A 58 -2.11 15.17 12.41
N ALA A 59 -1.11 15.63 11.65
CA ALA A 59 0.25 15.85 12.14
C ALA A 59 0.47 17.27 12.71
N ASP A 60 -0.50 18.18 12.49
CA ASP A 60 -0.39 19.61 12.78
C ASP A 60 0.85 20.25 12.13
N ILE A 61 1.08 19.93 10.86
CA ILE A 61 2.22 20.43 10.06
C ILE A 61 1.70 21.21 8.86
N LYS A 62 2.30 22.37 8.57
CA LYS A 62 1.97 23.15 7.37
C LYS A 62 2.67 22.55 6.16
N ALA A 63 2.03 22.65 5.00
CA ALA A 63 2.61 22.16 3.75
C ALA A 63 3.95 22.83 3.40
N GLU A 64 4.14 24.10 3.78
CA GLU A 64 5.38 24.86 3.58
C GLU A 64 6.56 24.31 4.40
N ASP A 65 6.30 23.53 5.45
CA ASP A 65 7.32 22.93 6.31
C ASP A 65 7.78 21.55 5.78
N LEU A 66 7.26 21.09 4.65
CA LEU A 66 7.64 19.82 4.03
C LEU A 66 8.94 19.94 3.22
N ASP A 67 9.93 19.12 3.54
CA ASP A 67 11.16 19.04 2.76
C ASP A 67 11.04 18.11 1.55
N MET A 68 10.15 17.11 1.65
CA MET A 68 10.00 16.08 0.63
C MET A 68 8.59 15.49 0.56
N ILE A 69 8.16 15.15 -0.66
CA ILE A 69 6.90 14.46 -0.97
C ILE A 69 7.19 13.23 -1.83
N LEU A 70 6.89 12.05 -1.30
CA LEU A 70 7.04 10.76 -1.99
C LEU A 70 5.67 10.16 -2.25
N VAL A 71 5.37 9.85 -3.52
CA VAL A 71 4.15 9.12 -3.88
C VAL A 71 4.51 7.72 -4.40
N GLY A 72 4.22 6.71 -3.60
CA GLY A 72 4.18 5.32 -4.05
C GLY A 72 2.94 5.08 -4.89
N THR A 73 3.09 4.78 -6.18
CA THR A 73 1.95 4.47 -7.05
C THR A 73 2.36 3.61 -8.24
N SER A 74 1.50 2.66 -8.61
CA SER A 74 1.61 1.84 -9.84
C SER A 74 0.61 2.27 -10.91
N SER A 75 -0.27 3.19 -10.55
CA SER A 75 -1.28 3.77 -11.42
C SER A 75 -1.13 5.28 -11.41
N PRO A 76 -0.01 5.87 -11.88
CA PRO A 76 0.08 7.31 -12.03
C PRO A 76 -0.86 7.78 -13.15
N ASP A 77 -1.31 9.04 -13.10
CA ASP A 77 -2.21 9.60 -14.13
C ASP A 77 -1.54 9.79 -15.49
N GLY A 78 -0.21 9.77 -15.50
CA GLY A 78 0.62 9.89 -16.68
C GLY A 78 2.07 9.61 -16.33
N PRO A 79 2.98 9.64 -17.32
CA PRO A 79 4.38 9.31 -17.11
C PRO A 79 5.18 10.44 -16.45
N PHE A 80 4.79 11.67 -16.74
CA PHE A 80 5.31 12.89 -16.16
C PHE A 80 4.33 14.04 -16.47
N PRO A 81 4.28 15.10 -15.63
CA PRO A 81 4.97 15.21 -14.34
C PRO A 81 4.45 14.16 -13.33
N SER A 82 5.26 13.88 -12.30
CA SER A 82 4.91 12.93 -11.24
C SER A 82 3.64 13.36 -10.51
N VAL A 83 2.93 12.39 -9.93
CA VAL A 83 1.80 12.65 -9.02
C VAL A 83 2.28 13.50 -7.84
N ALA A 84 3.47 13.20 -7.29
CA ALA A 84 4.08 13.95 -6.20
C ALA A 84 4.28 15.44 -6.53
N CYS A 85 4.76 15.79 -7.73
CA CYS A 85 4.91 17.20 -8.13
C CYS A 85 3.56 17.92 -8.22
N ARG A 86 2.51 17.22 -8.66
CA ARG A 86 1.15 17.78 -8.69
C ARG A 86 0.61 17.99 -7.27
N VAL A 87 0.82 17.02 -6.38
CA VAL A 87 0.47 17.14 -4.95
C VAL A 87 1.21 18.31 -4.31
N GLN A 88 2.51 18.47 -4.54
CA GLN A 88 3.31 19.59 -4.03
C GLN A 88 2.69 20.95 -4.39
N ASN A 89 2.33 21.13 -5.66
CA ASN A 89 1.67 22.34 -6.14
C ASN A 89 0.31 22.55 -5.48
N GLU A 90 -0.52 21.50 -5.39
CA GLU A 90 -1.87 21.54 -4.82
C GLU A 90 -1.89 21.79 -3.29
N LEU A 91 -0.84 21.39 -2.59
CA LEU A 91 -0.64 21.68 -1.17
C LEU A 91 0.02 23.04 -0.93
N ASN A 92 0.50 23.73 -1.97
CA ASN A 92 1.32 24.94 -1.87
C ASN A 92 2.57 24.72 -0.99
N ALA A 93 3.36 23.69 -1.32
CA ALA A 93 4.59 23.31 -0.62
C ALA A 93 5.86 23.65 -1.45
N PRO A 94 6.15 24.94 -1.74
CA PRO A 94 7.25 25.31 -2.62
C PRO A 94 8.60 24.87 -2.06
N GLY A 95 9.47 24.36 -2.93
CA GLY A 95 10.82 23.91 -2.54
C GLY A 95 10.90 22.48 -2.00
N SER A 96 9.77 21.88 -1.62
CA SER A 96 9.70 20.46 -1.26
C SER A 96 10.08 19.58 -2.45
N VAL A 97 11.07 18.70 -2.27
CA VAL A 97 11.50 17.77 -3.33
C VAL A 97 10.42 16.71 -3.54
N ALA A 98 9.97 16.52 -4.78
CA ALA A 98 8.80 15.66 -5.04
C ALA A 98 9.02 14.68 -6.21
N TRP A 99 8.75 13.39 -5.98
CA TRP A 99 8.76 12.36 -7.04
C TRP A 99 7.92 11.12 -6.70
N ASP A 100 7.62 10.33 -7.73
CA ASP A 100 6.90 9.07 -7.58
C ASP A 100 7.88 7.91 -7.42
N THR A 101 7.57 6.97 -6.53
CA THR A 101 8.32 5.72 -6.33
C THR A 101 7.50 4.53 -6.81
N LEU A 102 8.07 3.71 -7.68
CA LEU A 102 7.40 2.54 -8.25
C LEU A 102 8.06 1.24 -7.78
N ALA A 103 7.40 0.56 -6.86
CA ALA A 103 7.70 -0.81 -6.41
C ALA A 103 6.40 -1.60 -6.20
N ALA A 104 5.44 -1.44 -7.12
CA ALA A 104 4.12 -2.07 -7.08
C ALA A 104 3.40 -1.83 -5.73
N CYS A 105 2.72 -2.86 -5.20
CA CYS A 105 2.08 -2.80 -3.89
C CYS A 105 3.07 -2.54 -2.72
N SER A 106 4.37 -2.75 -2.92
CA SER A 106 5.43 -2.49 -1.93
C SER A 106 5.81 -1.02 -1.83
N SER A 107 5.33 -0.16 -2.74
CA SER A 107 5.84 1.21 -2.93
C SER A 107 5.76 2.06 -1.68
N PHE A 108 4.74 1.91 -0.84
CA PHE A 108 4.62 2.69 0.40
C PHE A 108 5.74 2.37 1.38
N VAL A 109 6.05 1.09 1.60
CA VAL A 109 7.15 0.68 2.51
C VAL A 109 8.50 1.09 1.95
N TYR A 110 8.70 0.98 0.63
CA TYR A 110 9.90 1.50 -0.03
C TYR A 110 10.04 3.00 0.19
N ALA A 111 8.98 3.78 -0.01
CA ALA A 111 8.99 5.22 0.20
C ALA A 111 9.25 5.60 1.66
N LEU A 112 8.72 4.85 2.64
CA LEU A 112 9.06 5.05 4.06
C LEU A 112 10.56 4.84 4.32
N SER A 113 11.19 3.83 3.72
CA SER A 113 12.63 3.59 3.90
C SER A 113 13.51 4.70 3.32
N ILE A 114 13.03 5.32 2.23
CA ILE A 114 13.68 6.50 1.63
C ILE A 114 13.53 7.68 2.58
N ALA A 115 12.33 7.94 3.08
CA ALA A 115 12.07 9.01 4.05
C ALA A 115 12.95 8.86 5.31
N ASP A 116 13.00 7.66 5.88
CA ASP A 116 13.86 7.32 7.02
C ASP A 116 15.34 7.61 6.73
N SER A 117 15.84 7.23 5.56
CA SER A 117 17.23 7.48 5.17
C SER A 117 17.56 8.97 5.02
N TYR A 118 16.64 9.77 4.49
CA TYR A 118 16.85 11.22 4.37
C TYR A 118 16.82 11.91 5.74
N ILE A 119 15.89 11.51 6.62
CA ILE A 119 15.81 12.04 7.98
C ILE A 119 17.03 11.62 8.81
N ALA A 120 17.41 10.34 8.77
CA ALA A 120 18.57 9.82 9.50
C ALA A 120 19.91 10.42 9.05
N THR A 121 19.95 11.02 7.86
CA THR A 121 21.13 11.74 7.34
C THR A 121 21.00 13.25 7.42
N GLU A 122 20.02 13.76 8.17
CA GLU A 122 19.78 15.19 8.40
C GLU A 122 19.57 15.97 7.08
N ARG A 123 18.98 15.31 6.07
CA ARG A 123 18.67 15.91 4.76
C ARG A 123 17.21 16.32 4.61
N ALA A 124 16.35 15.94 5.56
CA ALA A 124 14.95 16.32 5.65
C ALA A 124 14.48 16.17 7.09
N ASP A 125 13.54 17.00 7.53
CA ASP A 125 12.89 16.92 8.84
C ASP A 125 11.43 16.46 8.71
N ASN A 126 10.71 16.91 7.66
CA ASN A 126 9.33 16.50 7.43
C ASN A 126 9.16 15.93 6.02
N VAL A 127 8.90 14.63 5.95
CA VAL A 127 8.67 13.91 4.69
C VAL A 127 7.23 13.40 4.63
N LEU A 128 6.49 13.84 3.62
CA LEU A 128 5.17 13.32 3.32
C LEU A 128 5.29 12.08 2.42
N VAL A 129 4.87 10.92 2.92
CA VAL A 129 4.87 9.65 2.20
C VAL A 129 3.44 9.23 1.91
N ILE A 130 3.11 8.99 0.65
CA ILE A 130 1.75 8.67 0.19
C ILE A 130 1.79 7.35 -0.58
N GLY A 131 0.86 6.43 -0.28
CA GLY A 131 0.52 5.31 -1.15
C GLY A 131 -0.84 5.59 -1.78
N ALA A 132 -0.94 5.65 -3.10
CA ALA A 132 -2.18 6.03 -3.79
C ALA A 132 -2.37 5.27 -5.10
N GLU A 133 -3.58 4.74 -5.30
CA GLU A 133 -3.89 3.92 -6.47
C GLU A 133 -5.33 4.11 -6.95
N VAL A 134 -5.48 4.18 -8.27
CA VAL A 134 -6.74 4.01 -8.99
C VAL A 134 -6.55 2.82 -9.92
N LEU A 135 -6.72 1.61 -9.37
CA LEU A 135 -6.53 0.34 -10.08
C LEU A 135 -7.76 -0.03 -10.91
N SER A 136 -8.94 0.48 -10.55
CA SER A 136 -10.21 0.18 -11.23
C SER A 136 -10.19 0.46 -12.74
N ARG A 137 -9.37 1.41 -13.20
CA ARG A 137 -9.17 1.73 -14.63
C ARG A 137 -8.30 0.71 -15.38
N MET A 138 -7.56 -0.12 -14.64
CA MET A 138 -6.65 -1.15 -15.13
C MET A 138 -7.26 -2.56 -15.02
N LEU A 139 -8.58 -2.65 -14.78
CA LEU A 139 -9.30 -3.90 -14.64
C LEU A 139 -10.05 -4.29 -15.91
N ASN A 140 -9.89 -5.55 -16.32
CA ASN A 140 -10.75 -6.17 -17.31
C ASN A 140 -11.94 -6.82 -16.57
N TYR A 141 -13.11 -6.19 -16.61
CA TYR A 141 -14.32 -6.72 -15.96
C TYR A 141 -14.86 -8.02 -16.59
N HIS A 142 -14.29 -8.49 -17.71
CA HIS A 142 -14.54 -9.84 -18.22
C HIS A 142 -13.62 -10.91 -17.60
N ASP A 143 -12.53 -10.50 -16.94
CA ASP A 143 -11.65 -11.39 -16.19
C ASP A 143 -11.98 -11.37 -14.70
N ARG A 144 -12.76 -12.36 -14.27
CA ARG A 144 -13.07 -12.54 -12.84
C ARG A 144 -11.84 -12.87 -11.97
N GLY A 145 -10.71 -13.26 -12.58
CA GLY A 145 -9.47 -13.58 -11.88
C GLY A 145 -8.82 -12.35 -11.23
N THR A 146 -9.07 -11.16 -11.77
CA THR A 146 -8.49 -9.89 -11.32
C THR A 146 -9.54 -8.87 -10.91
N ALA A 147 -10.66 -8.75 -11.64
CA ALA A 147 -11.66 -7.72 -11.42
C ALA A 147 -12.32 -7.74 -10.03
N VAL A 148 -12.34 -8.90 -9.38
CA VAL A 148 -12.90 -9.10 -8.03
C VAL A 148 -11.89 -8.86 -6.91
N ILE A 149 -10.66 -8.44 -7.22
CA ILE A 149 -9.56 -8.32 -6.25
C ILE A 149 -9.31 -6.87 -5.89
N PHE A 150 -9.20 -5.99 -6.88
CA PHE A 150 -8.68 -4.65 -6.65
C PHE A 150 -9.77 -3.64 -6.24
N GLY A 151 -9.30 -2.56 -5.63
CA GLY A 151 -10.05 -1.37 -5.28
C GLY A 151 -9.14 -0.15 -5.35
N ASP A 152 -9.71 1.02 -5.12
CA ASP A 152 -9.03 2.31 -5.22
C ASP A 152 -8.92 2.98 -3.84
N GLY A 153 -7.88 3.78 -3.65
CA GLY A 153 -7.70 4.51 -2.40
C GLY A 153 -6.35 5.19 -2.29
N ALA A 154 -6.19 5.95 -1.21
CA ALA A 154 -4.93 6.57 -0.83
C ALA A 154 -4.77 6.60 0.69
N GLY A 155 -3.52 6.47 1.14
CA GLY A 155 -3.14 6.70 2.52
C GLY A 155 -1.81 7.43 2.58
N ALA A 156 -1.61 8.25 3.60
CA ALA A 156 -0.45 9.10 3.76
C ALA A 156 0.05 9.17 5.21
N ALA A 157 1.36 9.31 5.35
CA ALA A 157 2.07 9.49 6.60
C ALA A 157 2.99 10.70 6.50
N VAL A 158 3.05 11.49 7.57
CA VAL A 158 4.15 12.45 7.75
C VAL A 158 5.19 11.76 8.61
N VAL A 159 6.39 11.61 8.06
CA VAL A 159 7.55 11.01 8.73
C VAL A 159 8.45 12.15 9.20
N ARG A 160 8.88 12.07 10.47
CA ARG A 160 9.71 13.08 11.13
C ARG A 160 10.69 12.43 12.11
N PRO A 161 11.74 13.15 12.57
CA PRO A 161 12.61 12.68 13.63
C PRO A 161 11.82 12.14 14.83
N ALA A 162 12.11 10.90 15.23
CA ALA A 162 11.50 10.27 16.38
C ALA A 162 12.33 10.53 17.65
N PRO A 163 11.70 10.59 18.84
CA PRO A 163 12.44 10.61 20.09
C PRO A 163 13.26 9.32 20.27
N THR A 164 14.31 9.38 21.10
CA THR A 164 15.13 8.20 21.44
C THR A 164 14.25 7.03 21.88
N GLY A 165 14.41 5.89 21.22
CA GLY A 165 13.61 4.68 21.50
C GLY A 165 12.33 4.56 20.67
N GLY A 166 11.88 5.60 19.96
CA GLY A 166 10.77 5.54 18.99
C GLY A 166 11.22 5.21 17.56
N GLY A 167 10.27 5.23 16.61
CA GLY A 167 10.52 5.21 15.17
C GLY A 167 10.90 3.84 14.61
N PHE A 168 11.37 3.84 13.36
CA PHE A 168 11.79 2.64 12.63
C PHE A 168 12.99 1.96 13.30
N LYS A 169 12.95 0.63 13.41
CA LYS A 169 14.00 -0.19 14.04
C LYS A 169 14.79 -1.01 13.04
N SER A 170 14.13 -1.50 12.02
CA SER A 170 14.72 -2.39 11.03
C SER A 170 13.92 -2.37 9.74
N TRP A 171 14.59 -2.80 8.67
CA TRP A 171 14.05 -2.86 7.32
C TRP A 171 14.39 -4.20 6.69
N CYS A 172 13.45 -4.78 5.95
CA CYS A 172 13.67 -5.91 5.06
C CYS A 172 13.09 -5.54 3.69
N LEU A 173 13.94 -5.10 2.76
CA LEU A 173 13.56 -4.70 1.41
C LEU A 173 14.19 -5.66 0.40
N GLY A 174 13.50 -5.96 -0.70
CA GLY A 174 14.11 -6.74 -1.76
C GLY A 174 13.23 -6.98 -2.98
N SER A 175 13.84 -7.53 -4.01
CA SER A 175 13.19 -7.83 -5.28
C SER A 175 13.76 -9.10 -5.91
N ASP A 176 12.92 -9.83 -6.63
CA ASP A 176 13.32 -10.93 -7.50
C ASP A 176 12.69 -10.77 -8.88
N GLY A 177 13.47 -10.17 -9.77
CA GLY A 177 13.09 -9.88 -11.16
C GLY A 177 12.75 -11.12 -11.98
N ARG A 178 13.10 -12.34 -11.54
CA ARG A 178 12.76 -13.56 -12.27
C ARG A 178 11.25 -13.85 -12.24
N GLY A 179 10.53 -13.28 -11.29
CA GLY A 179 9.08 -13.39 -11.15
C GLY A 179 8.28 -12.27 -11.83
N PHE A 180 8.91 -11.40 -12.62
CA PHE A 180 8.25 -10.22 -13.20
C PHE A 180 6.97 -10.53 -13.97
N ALA A 181 6.92 -11.67 -14.66
CA ALA A 181 5.79 -12.09 -15.49
C ALA A 181 4.57 -12.61 -14.69
N GLN A 182 4.68 -12.75 -13.36
CA GLN A 182 3.58 -13.26 -12.53
C GLN A 182 2.47 -12.25 -12.30
N VAL A 183 2.79 -10.96 -12.34
CA VAL A 183 1.84 -9.85 -12.22
C VAL A 183 2.30 -8.73 -13.14
N THR A 184 1.58 -8.51 -14.23
CA THR A 184 1.93 -7.52 -15.26
C THR A 184 0.76 -6.59 -15.52
N CYS A 185 1.01 -5.49 -16.23
CA CYS A 185 -0.07 -4.63 -16.71
C CYS A 185 0.25 -4.13 -18.12
N GLY A 186 -0.68 -4.35 -19.05
CA GLY A 186 -0.51 -4.02 -20.45
C GLY A 186 0.62 -4.81 -21.14
N ASP A 187 0.94 -4.40 -22.37
CA ASP A 187 1.98 -5.05 -23.19
C ASP A 187 3.38 -4.61 -22.73
N ILE A 188 3.96 -5.38 -21.81
CA ILE A 188 5.30 -5.11 -21.26
C ILE A 188 6.44 -5.43 -22.23
N GLU A 189 6.21 -6.25 -23.28
CA GLU A 189 7.22 -6.57 -24.28
C GLU A 189 7.41 -5.41 -25.26
N LYS A 190 6.32 -4.77 -25.69
CA LYS A 190 6.38 -3.54 -26.48
C LYS A 190 6.60 -2.30 -25.63
N GLY A 191 6.11 -2.30 -24.39
CA GLY A 191 6.12 -1.18 -23.46
C GLY A 191 4.92 -0.23 -23.64
N ALA A 192 4.49 0.38 -22.55
CA ALA A 192 3.24 1.16 -22.47
C ALA A 192 3.09 2.25 -23.56
N TYR A 193 4.17 2.97 -23.91
CA TYR A 193 4.11 4.05 -24.91
C TYR A 193 4.07 3.55 -26.35
N ALA A 194 4.72 2.42 -26.63
CA ALA A 194 4.82 1.88 -27.99
C ALA A 194 3.64 0.97 -28.32
N ALA A 195 3.09 0.28 -27.31
CA ALA A 195 1.94 -0.61 -27.47
C ALA A 195 0.70 0.11 -27.99
N LYS A 196 0.54 1.42 -27.69
CA LYS A 196 -0.67 2.21 -27.98
C LYS A 196 -1.95 1.53 -27.51
N ASP A 197 -1.83 0.75 -26.44
CA ASP A 197 -2.97 0.12 -25.79
C ASP A 197 -3.83 1.21 -25.17
N ALA A 198 -5.07 1.32 -25.63
CA ALA A 198 -6.00 2.32 -25.12
C ALA A 198 -6.37 2.03 -23.66
N GLN A 199 -6.25 0.78 -23.21
CA GLN A 199 -6.58 0.38 -21.85
C GLN A 199 -5.73 -0.82 -21.38
N PRO A 200 -4.57 -0.57 -20.75
CA PRO A 200 -3.73 -1.65 -20.23
C PRO A 200 -4.42 -2.32 -19.03
N TYR A 201 -4.52 -3.65 -19.07
CA TYR A 201 -5.12 -4.44 -18.00
C TYR A 201 -4.07 -5.15 -17.15
N ILE A 202 -4.38 -5.29 -15.86
CA ILE A 202 -3.61 -6.12 -14.93
C ILE A 202 -3.84 -7.59 -15.29
N GLU A 203 -2.74 -8.34 -15.41
CA GLU A 203 -2.75 -9.80 -15.60
C GLU A 203 -2.00 -10.45 -14.43
N MET A 204 -2.49 -11.59 -13.94
CA MET A 204 -1.94 -12.24 -12.75
C MET A 204 -1.99 -13.77 -12.79
N VAL A 205 -0.88 -14.42 -12.42
CA VAL A 205 -0.78 -15.87 -12.19
C VAL A 205 -0.96 -16.18 -10.70
N GLY A 206 -2.22 -16.26 -10.26
CA GLY A 206 -2.61 -16.31 -8.85
C GLY A 206 -1.91 -17.38 -7.97
N PRO A 207 -1.77 -18.66 -8.37
CA PRO A 207 -1.16 -19.69 -7.53
C PRO A 207 0.30 -19.42 -7.16
N ASP A 208 1.09 -18.91 -8.10
CA ASP A 208 2.51 -18.61 -7.87
C ASP A 208 2.67 -17.41 -6.93
N VAL A 209 1.83 -16.38 -7.15
CA VAL A 209 1.76 -15.20 -6.28
C VAL A 209 1.38 -15.58 -4.85
N PHE A 210 0.40 -16.48 -4.66
CA PHE A 210 -0.01 -16.92 -3.32
C PHE A 210 1.14 -17.57 -2.56
N LYS A 211 1.87 -18.50 -3.19
CA LYS A 211 2.99 -19.20 -2.56
C LYS A 211 4.10 -18.22 -2.17
N PHE A 212 4.49 -17.37 -3.12
CA PHE A 212 5.50 -16.33 -2.87
C PHE A 212 5.09 -15.41 -1.71
N ALA A 213 3.84 -14.95 -1.70
CA ALA A 213 3.34 -14.00 -0.72
C ALA A 213 3.36 -14.54 0.72
N VAL A 214 2.97 -15.80 0.93
CA VAL A 214 3.02 -16.43 2.25
C VAL A 214 4.48 -16.56 2.71
N ASP A 215 5.35 -17.10 1.85
CA ASP A 215 6.77 -17.32 2.18
C ASP A 215 7.47 -15.99 2.49
N ILE A 216 7.19 -14.93 1.73
CA ILE A 216 7.87 -13.65 1.89
C ILE A 216 7.41 -12.89 3.14
N PHE A 217 6.12 -12.95 3.51
CA PHE A 217 5.66 -12.36 4.77
C PHE A 217 6.33 -13.00 5.98
N ILE A 218 6.43 -14.34 5.99
CA ILE A 218 7.10 -15.06 7.08
C ILE A 218 8.57 -14.64 7.16
N ARG A 219 9.27 -14.63 6.01
CA ARG A 219 10.68 -14.24 5.95
C ARG A 219 10.88 -12.82 6.46
N GLN A 220 10.12 -11.86 5.93
CA GLN A 220 10.22 -10.46 6.29
C GLN A 220 10.01 -10.23 7.79
N ALA A 221 8.95 -10.81 8.36
CA ALA A 221 8.64 -10.68 9.78
C ALA A 221 9.81 -11.18 10.65
N ASN A 222 10.35 -12.37 10.34
CA ASN A 222 11.52 -12.89 11.04
C ASN A 222 12.75 -11.97 10.87
N GLU A 223 13.01 -11.47 9.67
CA GLU A 223 14.19 -10.65 9.37
C GLU A 223 14.17 -9.31 10.12
N VAL A 224 13.04 -8.60 10.11
CA VAL A 224 12.91 -7.32 10.81
C VAL A 224 12.91 -7.49 12.33
N CYS A 225 12.25 -8.52 12.85
CA CYS A 225 12.25 -8.84 14.28
C CYS A 225 13.65 -9.22 14.79
N ASN A 226 14.35 -10.11 14.09
CA ASN A 226 15.71 -10.51 14.44
C ASN A 226 16.68 -9.32 14.42
N THR A 227 16.57 -8.45 13.41
CA THR A 227 17.42 -7.26 13.29
C THR A 227 17.13 -6.25 14.41
N ALA A 228 15.88 -6.09 14.80
CA ALA A 228 15.48 -5.19 15.87
C ALA A 228 15.69 -5.77 17.29
N GLY A 229 15.96 -7.08 17.41
CA GLY A 229 16.03 -7.75 18.70
C GLY A 229 14.69 -7.87 19.42
N VAL A 230 13.58 -7.93 18.68
CA VAL A 230 12.21 -8.03 19.18
C VAL A 230 11.65 -9.41 18.84
N ALA A 231 11.03 -10.12 19.77
CA ALA A 231 10.43 -11.42 19.48
C ALA A 231 9.14 -11.25 18.64
N LEU A 232 8.79 -12.25 17.82
CA LEU A 232 7.55 -12.21 17.04
C LEU A 232 6.29 -12.08 17.92
N GLU A 233 6.32 -12.65 19.12
CA GLU A 233 5.24 -12.58 20.11
C GLU A 233 5.06 -11.20 20.77
N ASP A 234 6.09 -10.35 20.68
CA ASP A 234 6.08 -8.98 21.16
C ASP A 234 5.58 -7.98 20.10
N ILE A 235 5.16 -8.46 18.91
CA ILE A 235 4.45 -7.62 17.95
C ILE A 235 3.06 -7.32 18.51
N ASP A 236 2.77 -6.03 18.70
CA ASP A 236 1.47 -5.54 19.17
C ASP A 236 0.47 -5.42 18.01
N LEU A 237 0.93 -4.97 16.85
CA LEU A 237 0.14 -4.92 15.64
C LEU A 237 0.95 -5.24 14.38
N TRP A 238 0.46 -6.19 13.59
CA TRP A 238 0.89 -6.40 12.22
C TRP A 238 -0.08 -5.75 11.24
N VAL A 239 0.42 -4.89 10.36
CA VAL A 239 -0.31 -4.28 9.25
C VAL A 239 0.25 -4.83 7.92
N PRO A 240 -0.29 -5.96 7.44
CA PRO A 240 0.09 -6.52 6.15
C PRO A 240 -0.54 -5.77 4.98
N HIS A 241 0.05 -5.96 3.80
CA HIS A 241 -0.62 -5.71 2.54
C HIS A 241 -1.90 -6.58 2.41
N GLN A 242 -3.03 -5.90 2.18
CA GLN A 242 -4.38 -6.43 2.04
C GLN A 242 -4.63 -6.99 0.63
N ALA A 243 -3.90 -8.04 0.25
CA ALA A 243 -4.04 -8.68 -1.07
C ALA A 243 -5.05 -9.82 -1.12
N ASN A 244 -5.04 -10.67 -0.09
CA ASN A 244 -5.94 -11.80 0.07
C ASN A 244 -5.95 -12.22 1.55
N PHE A 245 -7.14 -12.34 2.15
CA PHE A 245 -7.29 -12.75 3.56
C PHE A 245 -6.62 -14.10 3.85
N ARG A 246 -6.66 -15.06 2.93
CA ARG A 246 -6.05 -16.39 3.11
C ARG A 246 -4.53 -16.34 3.16
N ILE A 247 -3.90 -15.41 2.45
CA ILE A 247 -2.45 -15.17 2.54
C ILE A 247 -2.12 -14.63 3.93
N ILE A 248 -2.88 -13.64 4.39
CA ILE A 248 -2.72 -13.00 5.70
C ILE A 248 -2.89 -14.03 6.82
N ASP A 249 -3.99 -14.80 6.82
CA ASP A 249 -4.28 -15.82 7.83
C ASP A 249 -3.20 -16.92 7.85
N ALA A 250 -2.77 -17.40 6.68
CA ALA A 250 -1.73 -18.42 6.59
C ALA A 250 -0.38 -17.93 7.16
N ALA A 251 0.02 -16.70 6.83
CA ALA A 251 1.24 -16.10 7.34
C ALA A 251 1.16 -15.79 8.85
N ALA A 252 0.05 -15.22 9.33
CA ALA A 252 -0.19 -14.94 10.76
C ALA A 252 -0.01 -16.20 11.62
N ARG A 253 -0.67 -17.29 11.23
CA ARG A 253 -0.55 -18.60 11.92
C ARG A 253 0.87 -19.14 11.93
N ARG A 254 1.63 -18.92 10.85
CA ARG A 254 2.98 -19.46 10.71
C ARG A 254 4.02 -18.69 11.52
N ILE A 255 3.81 -17.40 11.74
CA ILE A 255 4.62 -16.58 12.65
C ILE A 255 4.11 -16.59 14.10
N GLY A 256 2.98 -17.23 14.37
CA GLY A 256 2.41 -17.38 15.71
C GLY A 256 1.65 -16.15 16.22
N LEU A 257 1.26 -15.23 15.34
CA LEU A 257 0.56 -14.01 15.72
C LEU A 257 -0.96 -14.20 15.64
N PRO A 258 -1.73 -13.92 16.71
CA PRO A 258 -3.18 -14.04 16.68
C PRO A 258 -3.81 -12.94 15.81
N LEU A 259 -4.94 -13.26 15.15
CA LEU A 259 -5.57 -12.35 14.17
C LEU A 259 -6.08 -11.03 14.76
N ASP A 260 -6.34 -10.96 16.07
CA ASP A 260 -6.71 -9.71 16.76
C ASP A 260 -5.55 -8.72 16.85
N ARG A 261 -4.30 -9.18 16.66
CA ARG A 261 -3.10 -8.35 16.47
C ARG A 261 -2.75 -8.13 14.99
N VAL A 262 -3.68 -8.40 14.07
CA VAL A 262 -3.51 -8.14 12.64
C VAL A 262 -4.53 -7.10 12.19
N ALA A 263 -4.08 -6.04 11.53
CA ALA A 263 -4.97 -5.09 10.87
C ALA A 263 -5.51 -5.73 9.58
N ILE A 264 -6.83 -5.88 9.50
CA ILE A 264 -7.53 -6.51 8.38
C ILE A 264 -8.70 -5.61 8.02
N ASN A 265 -8.70 -5.12 6.78
CA ASN A 265 -9.81 -4.38 6.17
C ASN A 265 -9.99 -4.71 4.68
N ILE A 266 -9.39 -5.82 4.24
CA ILE A 266 -9.51 -6.30 2.85
C ILE A 266 -10.96 -6.60 2.45
N ASP A 267 -11.82 -6.93 3.43
CA ASP A 267 -13.25 -7.13 3.23
C ASP A 267 -13.97 -5.86 2.79
N GLU A 268 -13.45 -4.69 3.18
CA GLU A 268 -13.99 -3.37 2.88
C GLU A 268 -13.43 -2.76 1.58
N TYR A 269 -12.10 -2.81 1.41
CA TYR A 269 -11.41 -2.06 0.37
C TYR A 269 -10.97 -2.92 -0.82
N GLY A 270 -10.96 -4.24 -0.68
CA GLY A 270 -10.20 -5.11 -1.57
C GLY A 270 -8.71 -4.81 -1.53
N ASN A 271 -8.01 -5.13 -2.62
CA ASN A 271 -6.59 -4.82 -2.79
C ASN A 271 -6.41 -3.41 -3.38
N THR A 272 -5.93 -2.48 -2.57
CA THR A 272 -5.63 -1.08 -2.95
C THR A 272 -4.13 -0.84 -3.20
N SER A 273 -3.38 -1.91 -3.53
CA SER A 273 -1.93 -1.89 -3.81
C SER A 273 -1.15 -1.07 -2.77
N SER A 274 -0.46 0.00 -3.16
CA SER A 274 0.39 0.80 -2.27
C SER A 274 -0.39 1.60 -1.21
N ALA A 275 -1.69 1.86 -1.42
CA ALA A 275 -2.55 2.50 -0.42
C ALA A 275 -2.99 1.53 0.70
N SER A 276 -2.77 0.23 0.52
CA SER A 276 -3.30 -0.83 1.39
C SER A 276 -2.81 -0.75 2.84
N ILE A 277 -1.48 -0.67 3.03
CA ILE A 277 -0.88 -0.57 4.37
C ILE A 277 -1.28 0.73 5.07
N PRO A 278 -1.17 1.92 4.45
CA PRO A 278 -1.53 3.15 5.15
C PRO A 278 -3.03 3.28 5.43
N LEU A 279 -3.91 2.74 4.57
CA LEU A 279 -5.35 2.65 4.87
C LEU A 279 -5.61 1.80 6.13
N ALA A 280 -5.03 0.60 6.18
CA ALA A 280 -5.21 -0.31 7.32
C ALA A 280 -4.59 0.23 8.63
N LEU A 281 -3.44 0.91 8.54
CA LEU A 281 -2.80 1.51 9.70
C LEU A 281 -3.57 2.72 10.24
N GLU A 282 -4.04 3.61 9.36
CA GLU A 282 -4.88 4.76 9.76
C GLU A 282 -6.15 4.28 10.46
N GLU A 283 -6.81 3.27 9.89
CA GLU A 283 -8.02 2.71 10.48
C GLU A 283 -7.73 2.07 11.85
N ALA A 284 -6.64 1.32 12.00
CA ALA A 284 -6.24 0.74 13.28
C ALA A 284 -5.95 1.82 14.35
N ILE A 285 -5.33 2.95 13.97
CA ILE A 285 -5.10 4.10 14.85
C ILE A 285 -6.44 4.71 15.28
N ARG A 286 -7.35 4.96 14.34
CA ARG A 286 -8.69 5.51 14.62
C ARG A 286 -9.52 4.59 15.51
N GLN A 287 -9.32 3.28 15.41
CA GLN A 287 -9.95 2.28 16.27
C GLN A 287 -9.26 2.12 17.64
N GLY A 288 -8.16 2.83 17.91
CA GLY A 288 -7.41 2.75 19.17
C GLY A 288 -6.63 1.45 19.36
N ARG A 289 -6.33 0.74 18.27
CA ARG A 289 -5.57 -0.52 18.26
C ARG A 289 -4.04 -0.33 18.26
N VAL A 290 -3.58 0.91 18.13
CA VAL A 290 -2.16 1.28 18.18
C VAL A 290 -1.97 2.39 19.20
N LYS A 291 -0.94 2.28 20.03
CA LYS A 291 -0.56 3.24 21.05
C LYS A 291 0.93 3.54 20.97
N SER A 292 1.32 4.69 21.52
CA SER A 292 2.74 5.03 21.66
C SER A 292 3.46 3.97 22.48
N GLY A 293 4.59 3.48 21.97
CA GLY A 293 5.36 2.38 22.54
C GLY A 293 5.12 1.02 21.89
N ASP A 294 4.01 0.83 21.16
CA ASP A 294 3.67 -0.45 20.53
C ASP A 294 4.69 -0.82 19.43
N HIS A 295 4.99 -2.12 19.31
CA HIS A 295 5.74 -2.68 18.21
C HIS A 295 4.83 -2.95 17.01
N VAL A 296 4.95 -2.10 15.98
CA VAL A 296 4.15 -2.16 14.76
C VAL A 296 4.99 -2.71 13.61
N LEU A 297 4.54 -3.84 13.04
CA LEU A 297 5.12 -4.45 11.85
C LEU A 297 4.32 -4.01 10.61
N LEU A 298 4.98 -3.39 9.64
CA LEU A 298 4.43 -3.20 8.30
C LEU A 298 5.08 -4.20 7.35
N ALA A 299 4.30 -4.86 6.50
CA ALA A 299 4.85 -5.82 5.54
C ALA A 299 4.03 -5.83 4.25
N GLY A 300 4.69 -5.79 3.10
CA GLY A 300 4.08 -5.81 1.79
C GLY A 300 4.90 -6.59 0.77
N PHE A 301 4.22 -6.99 -0.30
CA PHE A 301 4.78 -7.65 -1.47
C PHE A 301 4.01 -7.20 -2.71
N GLY A 302 4.61 -7.25 -3.90
CA GLY A 302 3.96 -6.86 -5.14
C GLY A 302 4.68 -7.33 -6.40
N SER A 303 4.20 -6.85 -7.55
CA SER A 303 4.84 -7.08 -8.85
C SER A 303 6.32 -6.67 -8.86
N GLY A 304 7.10 -7.31 -9.74
CA GLY A 304 8.55 -7.18 -9.82
C GLY A 304 9.29 -8.53 -9.92
N LEU A 305 9.16 -9.47 -8.97
CA LEU A 305 8.45 -9.33 -7.68
C LEU A 305 9.23 -8.43 -6.73
N THR A 306 8.53 -7.66 -5.91
CA THR A 306 9.09 -6.77 -4.89
C THR A 306 8.49 -7.10 -3.53
N TRP A 307 9.21 -6.73 -2.47
CA TRP A 307 8.74 -6.93 -1.10
C TRP A 307 9.42 -5.93 -0.16
N GLY A 308 8.69 -5.45 0.85
CA GLY A 308 9.21 -4.56 1.86
C GLY A 308 8.55 -4.75 3.21
N ALA A 309 9.33 -4.73 4.28
CA ALA A 309 8.83 -4.70 5.64
C ALA A 309 9.66 -3.78 6.54
N THR A 310 9.03 -3.28 7.59
CA THR A 310 9.69 -2.56 8.69
C THR A 310 9.03 -2.89 10.02
N LEU A 311 9.85 -2.99 11.06
CA LEU A 311 9.38 -2.97 12.44
C LEU A 311 9.66 -1.58 13.02
N MET A 312 8.67 -0.98 13.67
CA MET A 312 8.83 0.31 14.34
C MET A 312 8.26 0.27 15.76
N THR A 313 8.77 1.16 16.61
CA THR A 313 8.10 1.53 17.86
C THR A 313 7.24 2.76 17.56
N TRP A 314 5.92 2.61 17.68
CA TRP A 314 4.97 3.66 17.37
C TRP A 314 5.13 4.86 18.32
N VAL A 315 4.98 6.08 17.80
CA VAL A 315 5.08 7.33 18.57
C VAL A 315 3.96 8.29 18.25
#